data_AF-S3Y877-F1
#
_entry.id   AF-S3Y877-F1
#
_cell.length_a   1.000
_cell.length_b   1.000
_cell.length_c   1.000
_cell.angle_alpha   90.00
_cell.angle_beta   90.00
_cell.angle_gamma   90.00
#
_symmetry.space_group_name_H-M   'P 1'
#
loop_
_entity.id
_entity.type
_entity.pdbx_description
1 polymer ?
#
loop_
_entity_poly.entity_id
_entity_poly.type
_entity_poly.pdbx_seq_one_letter_code
_entity_poly.pdbx_strand_id
1 'polypeptide(L)'
;MPSVLESVARARGMQHLADLDFKRSVLIAKSQGKTQAEIARAARMSQSAVSQHLKQMRDIAFPPGGFAGASPLEICERYAAGQISSEDLKSQLVAWNFTPFPQPSDIFDDGPLPPPGTWAEVEEALSYGYLSEELYEAILDEREARGLD
;
A
#
# COMPACT_ATOMS: atom_id res chain seq x y z
N MET A 1 -18.26 1.03 17.65
CA MET A 1 -17.70 2.34 17.25
C MET A 1 -16.19 2.21 17.38
N PRO A 2 -15.43 2.35 16.29
CA PRO A 2 -13.98 2.27 16.35
C PRO A 2 -13.43 3.33 17.30
N SER A 3 -12.29 3.06 17.93
CA SER A 3 -11.67 4.01 18.85
C SER A 3 -11.31 5.33 18.14
N VAL A 4 -11.16 6.41 18.90
CA VAL A 4 -10.73 7.71 18.34
C VAL A 4 -9.38 7.57 17.64
N LEU A 5 -8.48 6.73 18.17
CA LEU A 5 -7.16 6.47 17.59
C LEU A 5 -7.25 5.67 16.29
N GLU A 6 -8.08 4.62 16.22
CA GLU A 6 -8.36 3.88 14.97
C GLU A 6 -8.93 4.81 13.88
N SER A 7 -9.76 5.77 14.28
CA SER A 7 -10.33 6.73 13.34
C SER A 7 -9.27 7.69 12.78
N VAL A 8 -8.28 8.09 13.60
CA VAL A 8 -7.12 8.87 13.15
C VAL A 8 -6.24 8.03 12.22
N ALA A 9 -5.94 6.78 12.57
CA ALA A 9 -5.13 5.88 11.75
C ALA A 9 -5.75 5.67 10.36
N ARG A 10 -7.04 5.33 10.30
CA ARG A 10 -7.77 5.22 9.03
C ARG A 10 -7.79 6.51 8.22
N ALA A 11 -8.03 7.66 8.85
CA ALA A 11 -7.99 8.94 8.15
C ALA A 11 -6.59 9.23 7.58
N ARG A 12 -5.53 8.85 8.31
CA ARG A 12 -4.15 8.97 7.84
C ARG A 12 -3.86 8.06 6.66
N GLY A 13 -4.31 6.80 6.69
CA GLY A 13 -4.20 5.87 5.55
C GLY A 13 -4.93 6.39 4.32
N MET A 14 -6.16 6.92 4.47
CA MET A 14 -6.90 7.52 3.36
C MET A 14 -6.18 8.73 2.74
N GLN A 15 -5.56 9.59 3.57
CA GLN A 15 -4.73 10.69 3.07
C GLN A 15 -3.49 10.18 2.31
N HIS A 16 -2.87 9.12 2.81
CA HIS A 16 -1.72 8.50 2.17
C HIS A 16 -2.08 7.92 0.79
N LEU A 17 -3.16 7.15 0.71
CA LEU A 17 -3.68 6.60 -0.54
C LEU A 17 -4.00 7.69 -1.56
N ALA A 18 -4.67 8.77 -1.14
CA ALA A 18 -4.99 9.88 -2.03
C ALA A 18 -3.73 10.57 -2.60
N ASP A 19 -2.69 10.71 -1.79
CA ASP A 19 -1.40 11.25 -2.23
C ASP A 19 -0.67 10.29 -3.20
N LEU A 20 -0.69 8.98 -2.95
CA LEU A 20 -0.16 7.96 -3.87
C LEU A 20 -0.89 7.98 -5.21
N ASP A 21 -2.22 7.97 -5.19
CA ASP A 21 -3.05 7.99 -6.40
C ASP A 21 -2.84 9.28 -7.21
N PHE A 22 -2.70 10.41 -6.53
CA PHE A 22 -2.32 11.67 -7.17
C PHE A 22 -0.94 11.57 -7.84
N LYS A 23 0.09 11.11 -7.13
CA LYS A 23 1.45 10.96 -7.64
C LYS A 23 1.51 10.04 -8.86
N ARG A 24 0.87 8.88 -8.78
CA ARG A 24 0.78 7.91 -9.88
C ARG A 24 0.03 8.51 -11.07
N SER A 25 -1.07 9.22 -10.85
CA SER A 25 -1.83 9.90 -11.91
C SER A 25 -0.98 10.94 -12.65
N VAL A 26 -0.17 11.71 -11.92
CA VAL A 26 0.77 12.68 -12.52
C VAL A 26 1.84 11.98 -13.36
N LEU A 27 2.40 10.88 -12.88
CA LEU A 27 3.39 10.09 -13.61
C LEU A 27 2.80 9.44 -14.88
N ILE A 28 1.58 8.91 -14.80
CA ILE A 28 0.83 8.35 -15.94
C ILE A 28 0.56 9.44 -16.98
N ALA A 29 0.10 10.62 -16.57
CA ALA A 29 -0.13 11.73 -17.50
C ALA A 29 1.17 12.11 -18.23
N LYS A 30 2.28 12.19 -17.50
CA LYS A 30 3.60 12.46 -18.09
C LYS A 30 4.04 11.36 -19.07
N SER A 31 3.85 10.08 -18.73
CA SER A 31 4.23 8.96 -19.62
C SER A 31 3.39 8.91 -20.89
N GLN A 32 2.16 9.42 -20.84
CA GLN A 32 1.27 9.62 -21.99
C GLN A 32 1.56 10.91 -22.79
N GLY A 33 2.68 11.60 -22.52
CA GLY A 33 3.14 12.76 -23.27
C GLY A 33 2.45 14.09 -22.91
N LYS A 34 1.70 14.16 -21.80
CA LYS A 34 1.09 15.42 -21.34
C LYS A 34 2.17 16.40 -20.86
N THR A 35 2.00 17.67 -21.21
CA THR A 35 2.90 18.75 -20.78
C THR A 35 2.68 19.10 -19.31
N GLN A 36 3.69 19.66 -18.64
CA GLN A 36 3.54 20.13 -17.25
C GLN A 36 2.44 21.19 -17.10
N ALA A 37 2.19 22.01 -18.12
CA ALA A 37 1.13 23.00 -18.10
C ALA A 37 -0.27 22.36 -18.13
N GLU A 38 -0.46 21.30 -18.91
CA GLU A 38 -1.72 20.54 -18.93
C GLU A 38 -1.96 19.82 -17.61
N ILE A 39 -0.92 19.18 -17.06
CA ILE A 39 -0.98 18.50 -15.76
C ILE A 39 -1.29 19.51 -14.64
N ALA A 40 -0.63 20.68 -14.64
CA ALA A 40 -0.86 21.74 -13.65
C ALA A 40 -2.31 22.23 -13.68
N ARG A 41 -2.87 22.44 -14.88
CA ARG A 41 -4.28 22.82 -15.04
C ARG A 41 -5.22 21.76 -14.48
N ALA A 42 -5.00 20.49 -14.79
CA ALA A 42 -5.83 19.38 -14.30
C ALA A 42 -5.74 19.22 -12.77
N ALA A 43 -4.52 19.34 -12.21
CA ALA A 43 -4.27 19.24 -10.78
C ALA A 43 -4.70 20.49 -9.98
N ARG A 44 -5.08 21.59 -10.65
CA ARG A 44 -5.31 22.91 -10.04
C ARG A 44 -4.10 23.41 -9.25
N MET A 45 -2.90 23.24 -9.83
CA MET A 45 -1.62 23.63 -9.24
C MET A 45 -0.87 24.58 -10.17
N SER A 46 0.19 25.21 -9.67
CA SER A 46 1.14 25.90 -10.53
C SER A 46 2.01 24.89 -11.30
N GLN A 47 2.52 25.28 -12.47
CA GLN A 47 3.49 24.47 -13.21
C GLN A 47 4.77 24.22 -12.39
N SER A 48 5.21 25.20 -11.60
CA SER A 48 6.37 25.06 -10.72
C SER A 48 6.16 24.00 -9.64
N ALA A 49 4.96 23.93 -9.04
CA ALA A 49 4.62 22.90 -8.07
C ALA A 49 4.64 21.50 -8.71
N VAL A 50 4.06 21.35 -9.91
CA VAL A 50 4.13 20.08 -10.68
C VAL A 50 5.58 19.68 -10.96
N SER A 51 6.44 20.62 -11.34
CA SER A 51 7.87 20.36 -11.57
C SER A 51 8.58 19.89 -10.30
N GLN A 52 8.27 20.47 -9.14
CA GLN A 52 8.82 20.04 -7.85
C GLN A 52 8.37 18.63 -7.47
N HIS A 53 7.07 18.36 -7.61
CA HIS A 53 6.49 17.05 -7.39
C HIS A 53 7.14 15.97 -8.26
N LEU A 54 7.28 16.22 -9.57
CA LEU A 54 7.94 15.28 -10.50
C LEU A 54 9.40 14.98 -10.13
N LYS A 55 10.12 15.91 -9.49
CA LYS A 55 11.49 15.68 -9.02
C LYS A 55 11.57 14.77 -7.79
N GLN A 56 10.50 14.77 -6.99
CA GLN A 56 10.38 14.03 -5.72
C GLN A 56 9.78 12.62 -5.92
N MET A 57 9.04 12.38 -7.02
CA MET A 57 8.34 11.11 -7.29
C MET A 57 9.22 10.03 -7.96
N ARG A 58 10.51 9.90 -7.61
CA ARG A 58 11.40 8.95 -8.30
C ARG A 58 11.15 7.49 -7.94
N ASP A 59 10.72 7.24 -6.71
CA ASP A 59 10.63 5.89 -6.13
C ASP A 59 9.16 5.47 -5.88
N ILE A 60 8.21 6.06 -6.61
CA ILE A 60 6.80 5.69 -6.50
C ILE A 60 6.58 4.36 -7.19
N ALA A 61 6.41 3.30 -6.39
CA ALA A 61 6.01 1.99 -6.87
C ALA A 61 4.57 2.03 -7.43
N PHE A 62 4.32 1.26 -8.49
CA PHE A 62 2.99 1.05 -9.05
C PHE A 62 2.48 -0.34 -8.67
N PRO A 63 1.15 -0.51 -8.47
CA PRO A 63 0.56 -1.82 -8.28
C PRO A 63 0.96 -2.75 -9.44
N PRO A 64 1.45 -3.97 -9.16
CA PRO A 64 1.60 -4.98 -10.20
C PRO A 64 0.25 -5.27 -10.86
N GLY A 65 0.28 -5.76 -12.10
CA GLY A 65 -0.95 -6.05 -12.83
C GLY A 65 -1.87 -7.01 -12.07
N GLY A 66 -3.13 -6.62 -11.86
CA GLY A 66 -4.12 -7.40 -11.10
C GLY A 66 -4.17 -7.10 -9.60
N PHE A 67 -3.28 -6.25 -9.08
CA PHE A 67 -3.29 -5.82 -7.68
C PHE A 67 -3.81 -4.39 -7.54
N ALA A 68 -4.50 -4.13 -6.43
CA ALA A 68 -4.99 -2.81 -6.09
C ALA A 68 -3.90 -1.93 -5.48
N GLY A 69 -2.93 -2.51 -4.76
CA GLY A 69 -1.83 -1.81 -4.10
C GLY A 69 -0.46 -2.21 -4.64
N ALA A 70 0.54 -1.35 -4.42
CA ALA A 70 1.93 -1.66 -4.74
C ALA A 70 2.65 -2.43 -3.63
N SER A 71 1.98 -2.66 -2.49
CA SER A 71 2.48 -3.46 -1.39
C SER A 71 1.30 -4.10 -0.63
N PRO A 72 1.53 -5.15 0.19
CA PRO A 72 0.51 -5.74 1.05
C PRO A 72 -0.18 -4.72 1.96
N LEU A 73 0.58 -3.80 2.58
CA LEU A 73 0.00 -2.74 3.41
C LEU A 73 -0.95 -1.86 2.61
N GLU A 74 -0.56 -1.44 1.40
CA GLU A 74 -1.42 -0.61 0.55
C GLU A 74 -2.72 -1.35 0.16
N ILE A 75 -2.65 -2.66 -0.11
CA ILE A 75 -3.86 -3.46 -0.40
C ILE A 75 -4.80 -3.44 0.82
N CYS A 76 -4.27 -3.63 2.03
CA CYS A 76 -5.05 -3.54 3.27
C CYS A 76 -5.64 -2.13 3.49
N GLU A 77 -4.87 -1.07 3.25
CA GLU A 77 -5.36 0.31 3.35
C GLU A 77 -6.52 0.56 2.40
N ARG A 78 -6.44 0.05 1.16
CA ARG A 78 -7.53 0.17 0.17
C ARG A 78 -8.77 -0.59 0.58
N TYR A 79 -8.62 -1.77 1.19
CA TYR A 79 -9.75 -2.49 1.78
C TYR A 79 -10.39 -1.70 2.93
N ALA A 80 -9.59 -1.17 3.86
CA ALA A 80 -10.07 -0.36 4.96
C ALA A 80 -10.75 0.95 4.50
N ALA A 81 -10.35 1.46 3.33
CA ALA A 81 -10.99 2.59 2.67
C ALA A 81 -12.25 2.22 1.86
N GLY A 82 -12.62 0.93 1.80
CA GLY A 82 -13.77 0.44 1.05
C GLY A 82 -13.59 0.45 -0.47
N GLN A 83 -12.35 0.56 -0.97
CA GLN A 83 -12.05 0.58 -2.40
C GLN A 83 -12.01 -0.81 -3.02
N ILE A 84 -11.75 -1.84 -2.21
CA ILE A 84 -11.79 -3.25 -2.61
C ILE A 84 -12.61 -4.06 -1.61
N SER A 85 -13.18 -5.17 -2.06
CA SER A 85 -13.94 -6.07 -1.19
C SER A 85 -13.03 -6.92 -0.29
N SER A 86 -13.59 -7.57 0.73
CA SER A 86 -12.87 -8.55 1.54
C SER A 86 -12.41 -9.77 0.72
N GLU A 87 -13.19 -10.16 -0.29
CA GLU A 87 -12.84 -11.24 -1.23
C GLU A 87 -11.64 -10.85 -2.10
N ASP A 88 -11.64 -9.62 -2.64
CA ASP A 88 -10.52 -9.08 -3.42
C ASP A 88 -9.25 -8.94 -2.58
N LEU A 89 -9.38 -8.44 -1.35
CA LEU A 89 -8.29 -8.35 -0.38
C LEU A 89 -7.65 -9.72 -0.17
N LYS A 90 -8.48 -10.73 0.18
CA LYS A 90 -8.01 -12.08 0.44
C LYS A 90 -7.34 -12.68 -0.79
N SER A 91 -7.99 -12.61 -1.95
CA SER A 91 -7.44 -13.12 -3.21
C SER A 91 -6.08 -12.49 -3.53
N GLN A 92 -5.93 -11.18 -3.33
CA GLN A 92 -4.67 -10.48 -3.61
C GLN A 92 -3.58 -10.83 -2.59
N LEU A 93 -3.86 -10.87 -1.29
CA LEU A 93 -2.84 -11.22 -0.29
C LEU A 93 -2.43 -12.69 -0.36
N VAL A 94 -3.35 -13.61 -0.69
CA VAL A 94 -3.00 -15.01 -0.97
C VAL A 94 -2.12 -15.12 -2.22
N ALA A 95 -2.39 -14.32 -3.27
CA ALA A 95 -1.60 -14.34 -4.50
C ALA A 95 -0.30 -13.53 -4.42
N TRP A 96 -0.10 -12.74 -3.37
CA TRP A 96 1.07 -11.88 -3.25
C TRP A 96 2.34 -12.72 -3.06
N ASN A 97 3.36 -12.43 -3.86
CA ASN A 97 4.68 -13.05 -3.73
C ASN A 97 5.50 -12.28 -2.69
N PHE A 98 5.33 -12.64 -1.42
CA PHE A 98 5.97 -11.95 -0.32
C PHE A 98 7.50 -12.01 -0.42
N THR A 99 8.13 -10.87 -0.17
CA THR A 99 9.58 -10.79 -0.02
C THR A 99 9.97 -11.59 1.22
N PRO A 100 10.91 -12.55 1.14
CA PRO A 100 11.42 -13.23 2.31
C PRO A 100 12.07 -12.25 3.28
N PHE A 101 11.69 -12.31 4.55
CA PHE A 101 12.36 -11.54 5.60
C PHE A 101 13.37 -12.43 6.32
N PRO A 102 14.68 -12.12 6.30
CA PRO A 102 15.66 -12.92 7.01
C PRO A 102 15.39 -12.87 8.51
N GLN A 103 15.34 -14.04 9.14
CA GLN A 103 15.24 -14.15 10.60
C GLN A 103 16.46 -13.48 11.26
N PRO A 104 16.28 -12.77 12.40
CA PRO A 104 17.39 -12.23 13.18
C PRO A 104 18.42 -13.32 13.50
N SER A 105 19.70 -12.94 13.45
CA SER A 105 20.79 -13.90 13.66
C SER A 105 20.96 -14.30 15.14
N ASP A 106 20.46 -13.47 16.06
CA ASP A 106 20.31 -13.80 17.48
C ASP A 106 19.09 -13.06 18.11
N ILE A 107 18.79 -13.38 19.37
CA ILE A 107 17.62 -12.86 20.12
C ILE A 107 17.79 -11.43 20.68
N PHE A 108 18.99 -10.85 20.57
CA PHE A 108 19.31 -9.48 21.01
C PHE A 108 19.53 -8.52 19.83
N ASP A 109 19.51 -9.04 18.61
CA ASP A 109 19.49 -8.32 17.35
C ASP A 109 18.04 -7.92 17.06
N ASP A 110 17.74 -6.62 17.15
CA ASP A 110 16.46 -6.05 16.71
C ASP A 110 16.20 -6.33 15.20
N GLY A 111 17.22 -6.80 14.47
CA GLY A 111 17.14 -7.17 13.08
C GLY A 111 17.08 -5.95 12.15
N PRO A 112 17.25 -6.14 10.84
CA PRO A 112 16.99 -5.08 9.89
C PRO A 112 15.49 -4.76 9.86
N LEU A 113 15.14 -3.51 9.55
CA LEU A 113 13.74 -3.20 9.23
C LEU A 113 13.27 -4.08 8.06
N PRO A 114 12.03 -4.60 8.11
CA PRO A 114 11.50 -5.43 7.04
C PRO A 114 11.53 -4.66 5.71
N PRO A 115 12.06 -5.25 4.63
CA PRO A 115 11.96 -4.63 3.31
C PRO A 115 10.49 -4.56 2.87
N PRO A 116 10.18 -3.69 1.90
CA PRO A 116 8.84 -3.61 1.35
C PRO A 116 8.36 -4.95 0.75
N GLY A 117 7.07 -5.21 0.88
CA GLY A 117 6.42 -6.41 0.34
C GLY A 117 6.59 -7.68 1.17
N THR A 118 7.04 -7.57 2.43
CA THR A 118 7.12 -8.68 3.40
C THR A 118 5.77 -8.91 4.10
N TRP A 119 5.63 -10.05 4.79
CA TRP A 119 4.44 -10.34 5.61
C TRP A 119 4.26 -9.37 6.78
N ALA A 120 5.35 -8.75 7.26
CA ALA A 120 5.31 -7.72 8.31
C ALA A 120 4.39 -6.54 7.96
N GLU A 121 4.18 -6.24 6.68
CA GLU A 121 3.22 -5.23 6.25
C GLU A 121 1.75 -5.64 6.49
N VAL A 122 1.44 -6.93 6.48
CA VAL A 122 0.11 -7.47 6.81
C VAL A 122 -0.12 -7.41 8.32
N GLU A 123 0.91 -7.72 9.11
CA GLU A 123 0.90 -7.58 10.57
C GLU A 123 0.76 -6.10 10.98
N GLU A 124 1.46 -5.20 10.30
CA GLU A 124 1.32 -3.75 10.48
C GLU A 124 -0.12 -3.30 10.17
N ALA A 125 -0.72 -3.80 9.10
CA ALA A 125 -2.12 -3.52 8.77
C ALA A 125 -3.11 -4.00 9.86
N LEU A 126 -2.84 -5.16 10.48
CA LEU A 126 -3.60 -5.64 11.63
C LEU A 126 -3.45 -4.69 12.84
N SER A 127 -2.21 -4.29 13.15
CA SER A 127 -1.90 -3.33 14.23
C SER A 127 -2.60 -1.98 14.05
N TYR A 128 -2.70 -1.49 12.82
CA TYR A 128 -3.42 -0.25 12.49
C TYR A 128 -4.95 -0.42 12.38
N GLY A 129 -5.46 -1.64 12.50
CA GLY A 129 -6.90 -1.93 12.40
C GLY A 129 -7.45 -1.79 10.97
N TYR A 130 -6.60 -1.93 9.96
CA TYR A 130 -7.03 -2.05 8.56
C TYR A 130 -7.53 -3.45 8.22
N LEU A 131 -7.02 -4.44 8.93
CA LEU A 131 -7.40 -5.85 8.84
C LEU A 131 -7.96 -6.31 10.19
N SER A 132 -8.95 -7.20 10.19
CA SER A 132 -9.41 -7.87 11.42
C SER A 132 -8.60 -9.14 11.67
N GLU A 133 -8.55 -9.60 12.91
CA GLU A 133 -7.89 -10.88 13.26
C GLU A 133 -8.48 -12.03 12.45
N GLU A 134 -9.80 -12.07 12.27
CA GLU A 134 -10.46 -13.15 11.52
C GLU A 134 -10.06 -13.17 10.04
N LEU A 135 -9.89 -12.00 9.42
CA LEU A 135 -9.42 -11.92 8.03
C LEU A 135 -7.95 -12.26 7.92
N TYR A 136 -7.14 -11.82 8.88
CA TYR A 136 -5.71 -12.16 8.96
C TYR A 136 -5.52 -13.67 9.00
N GLU A 137 -6.15 -14.37 9.95
CA GLU A 137 -6.06 -15.82 10.10
C GLU A 137 -6.60 -16.54 8.85
N ALA A 138 -7.72 -16.08 8.29
CA ALA A 138 -8.28 -16.70 7.08
C ALA A 138 -7.37 -16.59 5.84
N ILE A 139 -6.55 -15.53 5.75
CA ILE A 139 -5.54 -15.39 4.69
C ILE A 139 -4.36 -16.33 4.96
N LEU A 140 -3.86 -16.36 6.20
CA LEU A 140 -2.75 -17.21 6.60
C LEU A 140 -3.08 -18.69 6.39
N ASP A 141 -4.22 -19.17 6.90
CA ASP A 141 -4.71 -20.54 6.71
C ASP A 141 -4.77 -20.94 5.24
N GLU A 142 -5.21 -20.03 4.36
CA GLU A 142 -5.32 -20.32 2.93
C GLU A 142 -3.96 -20.38 2.24
N ARG A 143 -2.99 -19.56 2.68
CA ARG A 143 -1.62 -19.61 2.17
C ARG A 143 -0.90 -20.89 2.61
N GLU A 144 -1.05 -21.28 3.88
CA GLU A 144 -0.55 -22.55 4.41
C GLU A 144 -1.15 -23.76 3.67
N ALA A 145 -2.48 -23.77 3.46
CA ALA A 145 -3.15 -24.84 2.72
C ALA A 145 -2.67 -24.96 1.26
N ARG A 146 -2.15 -23.87 0.68
CA ARG A 146 -1.57 -23.83 -0.67
C ARG A 146 -0.06 -24.05 -0.69
N GLY A 147 0.59 -24.17 0.47
CA GLY A 147 2.05 -24.31 0.61
C GLY A 147 2.83 -23.07 0.16
N LEU A 148 2.28 -21.88 0.41
CA LEU A 148 2.87 -20.60 0.03
C LEU A 148 3.69 -19.93 1.15
N ASP A 149 3.60 -20.45 2.37
CA ASP A 149 4.33 -20.05 3.58
C ASP A 149 4.95 -21.27 4.28
#